data_AF-A0A524CKG8-F1
#
_entry.id   AF-A0A524CKG8-F1
#
_cell.length_a   1.000
_cell.length_b   1.000
_cell.length_c   1.000
_cell.angle_alpha   90.00
_cell.angle_beta   90.00
_cell.angle_gamma   90.00
#
_symmetry.space_group_name_H-M   'P 1'
#
loop_
_entity.id
_entity.type
_entity.pdbx_description
1 polymer ?
#
loop_
_entity_poly.entity_id
_entity_poly.type
_entity_poly.pdbx_seq_one_letter_code
_entity_poly.pdbx_strand_id
1 'polypeptide(L)' 'MSDSSSKVFVTKTNPDNVLTDYNKLLHLANYQQHYNKDHKVIIKLNLSWSKFFPACSTPPWQLEGLLKTMI' A
#
# COMPACT_ATOMS: atom_id res chain seq x y z
N MET A 1 -19.42 -2.37 -21.45
CA MET A 1 -20.10 -2.26 -20.15
C MET A 1 -19.02 -2.02 -19.11
N SER A 2 -18.90 -0.81 -18.58
CA SER A 2 -17.94 -0.54 -17.50
C SER A 2 -18.44 -1.25 -16.25
N ASP A 3 -17.70 -2.24 -15.79
CA ASP A 3 -17.95 -2.96 -14.55
C ASP A 3 -17.94 -1.94 -13.40
N SER A 4 -19.12 -1.61 -12.86
CA SER A 4 -19.31 -0.53 -11.88
C SER A 4 -18.96 -0.95 -10.45
N SER A 5 -18.37 -2.12 -10.28
CA SER A 5 -18.00 -2.67 -8.98
C SER A 5 -16.57 -2.28 -8.58
N SER A 6 -16.40 -1.82 -7.35
CA SER A 6 -15.07 -1.59 -6.77
C SER A 6 -14.29 -2.90 -6.69
N LYS A 7 -13.03 -2.89 -7.13
CA LYS A 7 -12.15 -4.06 -7.06
C LYS A 7 -11.36 -4.08 -5.77
N VAL A 8 -11.34 -5.23 -5.09
CA VAL A 8 -10.55 -5.46 -3.88
C VAL A 8 -9.49 -6.52 -4.19
N PHE A 9 -8.24 -6.22 -3.87
CA PHE A 9 -7.10 -7.11 -4.07
C PHE A 9 -6.60 -7.61 -2.70
N VAL A 10 -6.42 -8.92 -2.57
CA VAL A 10 -6.02 -9.57 -1.32
C VAL A 10 -4.89 -10.55 -1.59
N THR A 11 -3.86 -10.54 -0.76
CA THR A 11 -2.78 -11.53 -0.78
C THR A 11 -2.60 -12.11 0.62
N LYS A 12 -2.29 -13.41 0.69
CA LYS A 12 -1.85 -14.04 1.94
C LYS A 12 -0.38 -13.70 2.14
N THR A 13 -0.01 -13.32 3.36
CA THR A 13 1.36 -12.87 3.69
C THR A 13 1.90 -13.58 4.93
N ASN A 14 3.21 -13.49 5.13
CA ASN A 14 3.92 -13.92 6.33
C ASN A 14 5.09 -12.95 6.64
N PRO A 15 5.71 -13.03 7.82
CA PRO A 15 6.79 -12.11 8.20
C PRO A 15 7.99 -12.10 7.24
N ASP A 16 8.34 -13.24 6.64
CA ASP A 16 9.52 -13.37 5.80
C ASP A 16 9.36 -12.67 4.44
N ASN A 17 8.12 -12.50 3.97
CA ASN A 17 7.82 -11.99 2.63
C ASN A 17 6.98 -10.71 2.58
N VAL A 18 6.61 -10.14 3.74
CA VAL A 18 5.67 -9.00 3.83
C VAL A 18 6.01 -7.83 2.89
N LEU A 19 7.29 -7.45 2.76
CA LEU A 19 7.70 -6.36 1.89
C LEU A 19 7.51 -6.70 0.40
N THR A 20 7.89 -7.91 -0.01
CA THR A 20 7.69 -8.37 -1.40
C THR A 20 6.22 -8.58 -1.72
N ASP A 21 5.40 -8.91 -0.74
CA ASP A 21 3.96 -9.06 -0.92
C ASP A 21 3.28 -7.71 -1.16
N TYR A 22 3.73 -6.63 -0.51
CA TYR A 22 3.30 -5.27 -0.85
C TYR A 22 3.61 -4.91 -2.31
N ASN A 23 4.82 -5.22 -2.77
CA ASN A 23 5.21 -4.98 -4.16
C ASN A 23 4.27 -5.70 -5.13
N LYS A 24 4.10 -7.02 -4.95
CA LYS A 24 3.19 -7.84 -5.77
C LYS A 24 1.75 -7.32 -5.74
N LEU A 25 1.26 -6.94 -4.56
CA LEU A 25 -0.10 -6.45 -4.37
C LEU A 25 -0.34 -5.11 -5.09
N LEU A 26 0.62 -4.18 -5.03
CA LEU A 26 0.52 -2.90 -5.74
C LEU A 26 0.53 -3.08 -7.27
N HIS A 27 1.38 -3.98 -7.78
CA HIS A 27 1.38 -4.32 -9.22
C HIS A 27 0.08 -5.01 -9.64
N LEU A 28 -0.43 -5.95 -8.84
CA LEU A 28 -1.73 -6.60 -9.07
C LEU A 28 -2.88 -5.56 -9.11
N ALA A 29 -2.81 -4.54 -8.25
CA ALA A 29 -3.77 -3.45 -8.20
C ALA A 29 -3.55 -2.39 -9.30
N ASN A 30 -2.60 -2.57 -10.22
CA ASN A 30 -2.27 -1.63 -11.29
C ASN A 30 -2.04 -0.19 -10.78
N TYR A 31 -1.38 -0.02 -9.63
CA TYR A 31 -1.30 1.26 -8.91
C TYR A 31 -0.84 2.45 -9.79
N GLN A 32 0.03 2.20 -10.78
CA GLN A 32 0.56 3.23 -11.70
C GLN A 32 -0.49 3.83 -12.63
N GLN A 33 -1.65 3.18 -12.82
CA GLN A 33 -2.75 3.71 -13.62
C GLN A 33 -3.62 4.71 -12.84
N HIS A 34 -3.43 4.82 -11.53
CA HIS A 34 -4.29 5.58 -10.63
C HIS A 34 -3.73 6.95 -10.22
N TYR A 35 -2.50 7.29 -10.59
CA TYR A 35 -1.91 8.60 -10.35
C TYR A 35 -0.87 8.95 -11.42
N ASN A 36 -0.66 10.25 -11.65
CA ASN A 36 0.38 10.74 -12.55
C ASN A 36 1.73 10.82 -11.81
N LYS A 37 2.78 10.22 -12.37
CA LYS A 37 4.15 10.25 -11.83
C LYS A 37 4.79 11.64 -11.90
N ASP A 38 4.32 12.52 -12.78
CA ASP A 38 4.82 13.89 -12.90
C ASP A 38 4.31 14.80 -11.77
N HIS A 39 3.29 14.36 -11.04
CA HIS A 39 2.76 15.11 -9.90
C HIS A 39 3.59 14.83 -8.65
N LYS A 40 3.77 15.87 -7.82
CA LYS A 40 4.34 15.69 -6.48
C LYS A 40 3.39 14.85 -5.63
N VAL A 41 3.85 13.66 -5.22
CA VAL A 41 3.09 12.75 -4.36
C VAL A 41 3.52 12.95 -2.91
N ILE A 42 2.53 13.07 -2.01
CA ILE A 42 2.74 13.06 -0.55
C ILE A 42 2.22 11.74 0.00
N ILE A 43 3.05 11.04 0.76
CA ILE A 43 2.66 9.84 1.49
C ILE A 43 2.31 10.25 2.92
N LYS A 44 1.03 10.16 3.28
CA LYS A 44 0.54 10.48 4.62
C LYS A 44 0.45 9.22 5.48
N LEU A 45 1.06 9.26 6.65
CA LEU A 45 1.01 8.17 7.62
C LEU A 45 -0.12 8.40 8.63
N ASN A 46 -0.70 7.32 9.14
CA ASN A 46 -1.56 7.36 10.32
C ASN A 46 -0.72 6.99 11.54
N LEU A 47 -0.55 7.95 12.45
CA LEU A 47 0.19 7.76 13.70
C LEU A 47 -0.70 8.15 14.88
N SER A 48 -0.58 7.37 15.96
CA SER A 48 -1.21 7.63 17.25
C SER A 48 -0.11 8.00 18.26
N TRP A 49 -0.38 8.99 19.08
CA TRP A 49 0.63 9.71 19.87
C TRP A 49 1.39 8.85 20.89
N SER A 50 0.74 7.89 21.54
CA SER A 50 1.34 7.19 22.69
C SER A 50 1.45 5.67 22.52
N LYS A 51 0.73 5.08 21.57
CA LYS A 51 0.64 3.63 21.42
C LYS A 51 0.31 3.25 19.99
N PHE A 52 0.91 2.17 19.50
CA PHE A 52 0.52 1.55 18.23
C PHE A 52 -0.87 0.91 18.36
N PHE A 53 -1.79 1.26 17.47
CA PHE A 53 -3.10 0.65 17.37
C PHE A 53 -3.20 -0.10 16.04
N PRO A 54 -3.25 -1.45 16.05
CA PRO A 54 -3.45 -2.23 14.84
C PRO A 54 -4.68 -1.74 14.06
N ALA A 55 -4.61 -1.79 12.72
CA ALA A 55 -5.60 -1.26 11.77
C ALA A 55 -5.80 0.28 11.78
N CYS A 56 -5.36 1.00 12.81
CA CYS A 56 -5.43 2.47 12.86
C CYS A 56 -4.08 3.11 12.50
N SER A 57 -2.98 2.58 13.03
CA SER A 57 -1.62 3.07 12.78
C SER A 57 -1.04 2.42 11.53
N THR A 58 -0.30 3.18 10.71
CA THR A 58 0.47 2.65 9.60
C THR A 58 1.63 1.81 10.14
N PRO A 59 1.71 0.50 9.85
CA PRO A 59 2.84 -0.31 10.27
C PRO A 59 4.11 0.08 9.50
N PRO A 60 5.32 -0.02 10.10
CA PRO A 60 6.56 0.36 9.43
C PRO A 60 6.80 -0.37 8.11
N TRP A 61 6.53 -1.68 8.07
CA TRP A 61 6.69 -2.51 6.88
C TRP A 61 5.71 -2.13 5.75
N GLN A 62 4.55 -1.56 6.05
CA GLN A 62 3.63 -1.03 5.04
C GLN A 62 4.25 0.18 4.34
N LEU A 63 4.84 1.11 5.10
CA LEU A 63 5.53 2.27 4.55
C LEU A 63 6.75 1.85 3.73
N GLU A 64 7.57 0.96 4.28
CA GLU A 64 8.77 0.46 3.59
C GLU A 64 8.41 -0.27 2.29
N GLY A 65 7.44 -1.18 2.32
CA GLY A 65 7.00 -1.93 1.13
C GLY A 65 6.44 -1.00 0.05
N LEU A 66 5.71 0.05 0.44
CA LEU A 66 5.19 1.06 -0.46
C LEU A 66 6.33 1.89 -1.08
N LEU A 67 7.25 2.42 -0.27
CA LEU A 67 8.37 3.23 -0.76
C LEU A 67 9.27 2.44 -1.72
N LYS A 68 9.64 1.20 -1.37
CA LYS A 68 10.45 0.31 -2.23
C LYS A 68 9.78 -0.05 -3.56
N THR A 69 8.47 0.16 -3.68
CA THR A 69 7.70 -0.16 -4.90
C THR A 69 7.41 1.07 -5.75
N MET A 70 7.28 2.24 -5.11
CA MET A 70 6.88 3.49 -5.77
C MET A 70 8.06 4.37 -6.21
N ILE A 71 9.21 4.26 -5.54
CA ILE A 71 10.43 5.04 -5.77
C ILE A 71 11.49 4.14 -6.37
#